data_AF-A0A962FHX5-F1
#
_entry.id   AF-A0A962FHX5-F1
#
_cell.length_a   1.000
_cell.length_b   1.000
_cell.length_c   1.000
_cell.angle_alpha   90.00
_cell.angle_beta   90.00
_cell.angle_gamma   90.00
#
_symmetry.space_group_name_H-M   'P 1'
#
loop_
_entity.id
_entity.type
_entity.pdbx_description
1 polymer ?
#
loop_
_entity_poly.entity_id
_entity_poly.type
_entity_poly.pdbx_seq_one_letter_code
_entity_poly.pdbx_strand_id
1 'polypeptide(L)'
;QGVREADRALIANAQILGASPWQLTRSVIIPSAMSWIFASLHVSFGFAIVGAIVGEFVGSRYGIGLLINVAKGSFDAAGMYAAIVIIMLVALGVEQIMTFIEHRLAKWRPAPLQETA
;
A
#
# COMPACT_ATOMS: atom_id res chain seq x y z
N GLN A 1 -14.63 -17.39 12.55
CA GLN A 1 -14.69 -18.57 11.66
C GLN A 1 -16.06 -18.71 10.98
N GLY A 2 -17.20 -18.43 11.65
CA GLY A 2 -18.54 -18.48 11.04
C GLY A 2 -18.80 -17.53 9.85
N VAL A 3 -18.12 -16.38 9.76
CA VAL A 3 -18.29 -15.43 8.63
C VAL A 3 -17.84 -16.03 7.28
N ARG A 4 -16.78 -16.86 7.27
CA ARG A 4 -16.29 -17.52 6.04
C ARG A 4 -17.23 -18.65 5.57
N GLU A 5 -18.02 -19.22 6.47
CA GLU A 5 -19.04 -20.23 6.15
C GLU A 5 -20.31 -19.60 5.59
N ALA A 6 -20.76 -18.48 6.17
CA ALA A 6 -21.87 -17.70 5.64
C ALA A 6 -21.59 -17.17 4.22
N ASP A 7 -20.36 -16.69 3.96
CA ASP A 7 -19.94 -16.28 2.61
C ASP A 7 -19.96 -17.44 1.61
N ARG A 8 -19.55 -18.65 2.02
CA ARG A 8 -19.62 -19.84 1.15
C ARG A 8 -21.07 -20.21 0.81
N ALA A 9 -21.99 -20.10 1.77
CA ALA A 9 -23.41 -20.35 1.53
C ALA A 9 -24.03 -19.30 0.60
N LEU A 10 -23.66 -18.03 0.74
CA LEU A 10 -24.09 -16.96 -0.18
C LEU A 10 -23.57 -17.17 -1.61
N ILE A 11 -22.29 -17.54 -1.74
CA ILE A 11 -21.67 -17.83 -3.04
C ILE A 11 -22.31 -19.05 -3.71
N ALA A 12 -22.61 -20.11 -2.93
CA ALA A 12 -23.28 -21.30 -3.43
C ALA A 12 -24.71 -20.99 -3.90
N ASN A 13 -25.46 -20.18 -3.16
CA ASN A 13 -26.81 -19.76 -3.55
C ASN A 13 -26.81 -18.83 -4.78
N ALA A 14 -25.81 -17.96 -4.92
CA ALA A 14 -25.66 -17.10 -6.11
C ALA A 14 -25.34 -17.92 -7.38
N GLN A 15 -24.58 -19.01 -7.25
CA GLN A 15 -24.32 -19.95 -8.36
C GLN A 15 -25.58 -20.76 -8.74
N ILE A 16 -26.38 -21.17 -7.75
CA ILE A 16 -27.66 -21.87 -7.98
C ILE A 16 -28.66 -20.95 -8.71
N LEU A 17 -28.62 -19.64 -8.46
CA LEU A 17 -29.45 -18.62 -9.11
C LEU A 17 -28.92 -18.17 -10.50
N GLY A 18 -27.84 -18.77 -11.02
CA GLY A 18 -27.35 -18.52 -12.38
C GLY A 18 -26.31 -17.40 -12.53
N ALA A 19 -25.67 -16.95 -11.43
CA ALA A 19 -24.59 -15.96 -11.53
C ALA A 19 -23.37 -16.53 -12.26
N SER A 20 -22.94 -15.84 -13.33
CA SER A 20 -21.72 -16.19 -14.08
C SER A 20 -20.49 -16.14 -13.16
N PRO A 21 -19.56 -17.12 -13.24
CA PRO A 21 -18.29 -17.10 -12.50
C PRO A 21 -17.52 -15.78 -12.68
N TRP A 22 -17.67 -15.14 -13.84
CA TRP A 22 -17.05 -13.86 -14.15
C TRP A 22 -17.65 -12.68 -13.36
N GLN A 23 -18.96 -12.69 -13.13
CA GLN A 23 -19.66 -11.68 -12.33
C GLN A 23 -19.27 -11.77 -10.85
N LEU A 24 -19.14 -12.99 -10.32
CA LEU A 24 -18.71 -13.24 -8.95
C LEU A 24 -17.23 -12.87 -8.75
N THR A 25 -16.38 -13.22 -9.71
CA THR A 25 -14.94 -12.91 -9.65
C THR A 25 -14.72 -11.40 -9.62
N ARG A 26 -15.38 -10.65 -10.51
CA ARG A 26 -15.22 -9.19 -10.60
C ARG A 26 -15.84 -8.44 -9.43
N SER A 27 -16.93 -8.94 -8.85
CA SER A 27 -17.69 -8.21 -7.83
C SER A 27 -17.29 -8.56 -6.39
N VAL A 28 -16.67 -9.74 -6.16
CA VAL A 28 -16.35 -10.22 -4.80
C VAL A 28 -14.87 -10.51 -4.64
N ILE A 29 -14.28 -11.28 -5.56
CA ILE A 29 -12.89 -11.75 -5.43
C ILE A 29 -11.90 -10.61 -5.71
N ILE A 30 -12.06 -9.87 -6.81
CA ILE A 30 -11.17 -8.75 -7.16
C ILE A 30 -11.13 -7.67 -6.06
N PRO A 31 -12.26 -7.13 -5.56
CA PRO A 31 -12.22 -6.11 -4.51
C PRO A 31 -11.55 -6.60 -3.21
N SER A 32 -11.82 -7.85 -2.83
CA SER A 32 -11.25 -8.44 -1.61
C SER A 32 -9.73 -8.63 -1.72
N ALA A 33 -9.25 -9.12 -2.87
CA ALA A 33 -7.83 -9.24 -3.16
C ALA A 33 -7.12 -7.88 -3.26
N MET A 34 -7.80 -6.86 -3.80
CA MET A 34 -7.25 -5.50 -3.89
C MET A 34 -6.95 -4.91 -2.52
N SER A 35 -7.83 -5.07 -1.52
CA SER A 35 -7.56 -4.61 -0.16
C SER A 35 -6.29 -5.25 0.43
N TRP A 36 -6.10 -6.54 0.20
CA TRP A 36 -4.88 -7.23 0.64
C TRP A 36 -3.64 -6.73 -0.10
N ILE A 37 -3.73 -6.51 -1.42
CA ILE A 37 -2.63 -5.98 -2.23
C ILE A 37 -2.23 -4.58 -1.76
N PHE A 38 -3.18 -3.68 -1.49
CA PHE A 38 -2.86 -2.35 -0.96
C PHE A 38 -2.20 -2.44 0.42
N ALA A 39 -2.73 -3.27 1.33
CA ALA A 39 -2.11 -3.47 2.65
C ALA A 39 -0.66 -3.97 2.54
N SER A 40 -0.37 -4.91 1.64
CA SER A 40 1.00 -5.35 1.38
C SER A 40 1.86 -4.26 0.74
N LEU A 41 1.28 -3.45 -0.15
CA LEU A 41 1.98 -2.37 -0.84
C LEU A 41 2.51 -1.31 0.14
N HIS A 42 1.71 -0.93 1.16
CA HIS A 42 2.14 0.00 2.22
C HIS A 42 3.40 -0.50 2.94
N VAL A 43 3.42 -1.78 3.32
CA VAL A 43 4.57 -2.39 4.02
C VAL A 43 5.79 -2.48 3.09
N SER A 44 5.60 -2.96 1.86
CA SER A 44 6.68 -3.10 0.88
C SER A 44 7.28 -1.76 0.47
N PHE A 45 6.50 -0.69 0.46
CA PHE A 45 6.97 0.64 0.10
C PHE A 45 8.02 1.18 1.06
N GLY A 46 7.85 0.96 2.38
CA GLY A 46 8.87 1.33 3.37
C GLY A 46 10.22 0.64 3.10
N PHE A 47 10.20 -0.65 2.78
CA PHE A 47 11.40 -1.39 2.40
C PHE A 47 12.01 -0.91 1.07
N ALA A 48 11.17 -0.53 0.10
CA ALA A 48 11.63 0.00 -1.18
C ALA A 48 12.39 1.32 -1.00
N ILE A 49 11.92 2.23 -0.13
CA ILE A 49 12.64 3.48 0.18
C ILE A 49 14.02 3.17 0.77
N VAL A 50 14.09 2.29 1.76
CA VAL A 50 15.36 1.92 2.39
C VAL A 50 16.32 1.32 1.36
N GLY A 51 15.82 0.40 0.52
CA GLY A 51 16.60 -0.21 -0.57
C GLY A 51 17.10 0.82 -1.58
N ALA A 52 16.27 1.80 -1.95
CA ALA A 52 16.65 2.88 -2.85
C ALA A 52 17.77 3.75 -2.26
N ILE A 53 17.67 4.15 -0.99
CA ILE A 53 18.69 4.96 -0.31
C ILE A 53 20.02 4.19 -0.22
N VAL A 54 19.97 2.90 0.14
CA VAL A 54 21.17 2.07 0.18
C VAL A 54 21.78 1.91 -1.22
N GLY A 55 20.96 1.73 -2.25
CA GLY A 55 21.41 1.71 -3.65
C GLY A 55 22.06 3.03 -4.08
N GLU A 56 21.48 4.17 -3.66
CA GLU A 56 22.04 5.49 -3.93
C GLU A 56 23.42 5.67 -3.28
N PHE A 57 23.66 5.12 -2.08
CA PHE A 57 24.95 5.19 -1.41
C PHE A 57 26.07 4.44 -2.14
N VAL A 58 25.74 3.33 -2.82
CA VAL A 58 26.73 2.42 -3.40
C VAL A 58 27.20 2.87 -4.79
N GLY A 59 26.31 3.43 -5.61
CA GLY A 59 26.64 3.65 -7.03
C GLY A 59 25.98 4.83 -7.71
N SER A 60 25.19 5.64 -7.00
CA SER A 60 24.55 6.78 -7.65
C SER A 60 25.44 8.02 -7.65
N ARG A 61 25.43 8.75 -8.78
CA ARG A 61 26.09 10.07 -8.91
C ARG A 61 25.18 11.23 -8.54
N TYR A 62 23.90 10.95 -8.30
CA TYR A 62 22.85 11.91 -7.95
C TYR A 62 21.85 11.25 -6.99
N GLY A 63 21.24 12.00 -6.08
CA GLY A 63 20.23 11.46 -5.17
C GLY A 63 20.32 12.03 -3.77
N ILE A 64 19.23 11.92 -3.02
CA ILE A 64 19.15 12.46 -1.67
C ILE A 64 19.99 11.61 -0.71
N GLY A 65 20.06 10.30 -0.93
CA GLY A 65 20.95 9.41 -0.20
C GLY A 65 22.42 9.79 -0.39
N LEU A 66 22.83 10.14 -1.61
CA LEU A 66 24.19 10.63 -1.85
C LEU A 66 24.46 11.93 -1.06
N LEU A 67 23.52 12.88 -1.04
CA LEU A 67 23.66 14.11 -0.26
C LEU A 67 23.84 13.84 1.23
N ILE A 68 23.08 12.90 1.80
CA ILE A 68 23.26 12.44 3.18
C ILE A 68 24.66 11.87 3.38
N ASN A 69 25.14 11.05 2.45
CA ASN A 69 26.45 10.42 2.56
C ASN A 69 27.59 11.45 2.50
N VAL A 70 27.49 12.44 1.60
CA VAL A 70 28.46 13.52 1.46
C VAL A 70 28.46 14.42 2.70
N ALA A 71 27.29 14.87 3.16
CA ALA A 71 27.14 15.71 4.36
C ALA A 71 27.65 14.99 5.62
N LYS A 72 27.41 13.68 5.72
CA LYS A 72 27.96 12.83 6.78
C LYS A 72 29.49 12.82 6.74
N GLY A 73 30.09 12.66 5.57
CA GLY A 73 31.55 12.68 5.39
C GLY A 73 32.20 14.03 5.71
N SER A 74 31.48 15.13 5.49
CA SER A 74 31.95 16.49 5.82
C SER A 74 31.58 16.95 7.24
N PHE A 75 31.00 16.08 8.08
CA PHE A 75 30.47 16.41 9.41
C PHE A 75 29.45 17.58 9.40
N ASP A 76 28.76 17.78 8.27
CA ASP A 76 27.70 18.76 8.14
C ASP A 76 26.38 18.17 8.64
N ALA A 77 26.13 18.33 9.93
CA ALA A 77 24.88 17.89 10.54
C ALA A 77 23.66 18.62 9.96
N ALA A 78 23.78 19.91 9.63
CA ALA A 78 22.66 20.69 9.09
C ALA A 78 22.23 20.16 7.72
N GLY A 79 23.19 19.91 6.82
CA GLY A 79 22.94 19.29 5.51
C GLY A 79 22.35 17.89 5.63
N MET A 80 22.82 17.09 6.59
CA MET A 80 22.27 15.75 6.84
C MET A 80 20.81 15.80 7.28
N TYR A 81 20.46 16.64 8.27
CA TYR A 81 19.09 16.78 8.73
C TYR A 81 18.17 17.38 7.66
N ALA A 82 18.64 18.34 6.88
CA ALA A 82 17.87 18.88 5.76
C ALA A 82 17.51 17.78 4.74
N ALA A 83 18.46 16.92 4.38
CA ALA A 83 18.21 15.81 3.46
C ALA A 83 17.27 14.75 4.08
N ILE A 84 17.37 14.45 5.38
CA ILE A 84 16.44 13.57 6.08
C ILE A 84 15.01 14.12 6.04
N VAL A 85 14.83 15.43 6.27
CA VAL A 85 13.52 16.08 6.19
C VAL A 85 12.95 15.98 4.77
N ILE A 86 13.76 16.18 3.73
CA ILE A 86 13.31 16.01 2.34
C ILE A 86 12.84 14.57 2.09
N ILE A 87 13.59 13.55 2.53
CA ILE A 87 13.16 12.14 2.41
C ILE A 87 11.86 11.90 3.15
N MET A 88 11.71 12.45 4.36
CA MET A 88 10.48 12.33 5.14
C MET A 88 9.28 12.93 4.39
N LEU A 89 9.43 14.12 3.80
CA LEU A 89 8.38 14.75 3.00
C LEU A 89 8.02 13.93 1.76
N VAL A 90 9.02 13.37 1.07
CA VAL A 90 8.79 12.48 -0.08
C VAL A 90 8.06 11.20 0.35
N ALA A 91 8.50 10.56 1.42
CA ALA A 91 7.90 9.34 1.95
C ALA A 91 6.43 9.57 2.35
N LEU A 92 6.17 10.64 3.11
CA LEU A 92 4.81 11.04 3.48
C LEU A 92 3.96 11.40 2.25
N GLY A 93 4.54 12.10 1.27
CA GLY A 93 3.85 12.43 0.03
C GLY A 93 3.41 11.20 -0.74
N VAL A 94 4.29 10.21 -0.87
CA VAL A 94 3.96 8.95 -1.56
C VAL A 94 2.95 8.13 -0.74
N GLU A 95 3.13 8.04 0.58
CA GLU A 95 2.16 7.36 1.47
C GLU A 95 0.76 7.96 1.31
N GLN A 96 0.66 9.29 1.28
CA GLN A 96 -0.61 9.99 1.10
C GLN A 96 -1.23 9.71 -0.28
N ILE A 97 -0.42 9.63 -1.34
CA ILE A 97 -0.86 9.25 -2.69
C ILE A 97 -1.38 7.81 -2.68
N MET A 98 -0.68 6.88 -2.03
CA MET A 98 -1.09 5.48 -1.93
C MET A 98 -2.42 5.36 -1.19
N THR A 99 -2.56 6.02 -0.05
CA THR A 99 -3.81 6.08 0.70
C THR A 99 -4.94 6.73 -0.11
N PHE A 100 -4.67 7.77 -0.90
CA PHE A 100 -5.68 8.39 -1.76
C PHE A 100 -6.16 7.44 -2.86
N ILE A 101 -5.23 6.73 -3.49
CA ILE A 101 -5.51 5.70 -4.50
C ILE A 101 -6.35 4.59 -3.85
N GLU A 102 -5.95 4.10 -2.68
CA GLU A 102 -6.68 3.10 -1.92
C GLU A 102 -8.12 3.55 -1.66
N HIS A 103 -8.34 4.75 -1.11
CA HIS A 103 -9.69 5.26 -0.85
C HIS A 103 -10.54 5.38 -2.12
N ARG A 104 -9.94 5.74 -3.25
CA ARG A 104 -10.65 5.88 -4.52
C ARG A 104 -11.07 4.52 -5.09
N LEU A 105 -10.24 3.49 -4.92
CA LEU A 105 -10.53 2.11 -5.31
C LEU A 105 -11.44 1.39 -4.31
N ALA A 106 -11.33 1.70 -3.02
CA ALA A 106 -12.15 1.17 -1.94
C ALA A 106 -13.57 1.76 -1.92
N LYS A 107 -13.87 2.78 -2.73
CA LYS A 107 -15.22 3.36 -2.87
C LYS A 107 -16.29 2.36 -3.33
N TRP A 108 -15.87 1.20 -3.83
CA TRP A 108 -16.73 0.10 -4.26
C TRP A 108 -17.05 -0.91 -3.15
N ARG A 109 -16.60 -0.67 -1.91
CA ARG A 109 -16.87 -1.54 -0.75
C ARG A 109 -18.35 -1.41 -0.36
N PRO A 110 -19.15 -2.49 -0.39
CA PRO A 110 -20.39 -2.52 0.38
C PRO A 110 -20.00 -2.34 1.85
N ALA A 111 -20.70 -1.46 2.57
CA ALA A 111 -20.50 -1.32 4.00
C ALA A 111 -20.66 -2.72 4.66
N PRO A 112 -19.77 -3.14 5.57
CA PRO A 112 -20.02 -4.33 6.35
C PRO A 112 -21.35 -4.09 7.07
N LEU A 113 -22.33 -4.98 6.91
CA LEU A 113 -23.53 -4.97 7.71
C LEU A 113 -23.07 -5.10 9.16
N GLN A 114 -23.05 -3.99 9.89
CA GLN A 114 -22.87 -3.98 11.32
C GLN A 114 -24.11 -4.64 11.90
N GLU A 115 -23.97 -5.91 12.24
CA GLU A 115 -24.94 -6.60 13.08
C GLU A 115 -24.87 -5.92 14.45
N THR A 116 -25.72 -4.92 14.63
CA THR A 116 -25.99 -4.29 15.91
C THR A 116 -26.60 -5.36 16.81
N ALA A 117 -25.78 -5.88 17.72
CA ALA A 117 -26.22 -6.65 18.88
C ALA A 117 -26.65 -5.69 20.00
#